data_AF-A0A974RVZ1-F1
#
_entry.id   AF-A0A974RVZ1-F1
#
_cell.length_a   1.000
_cell.length_b   1.000
_cell.length_c   1.000
_cell.angle_alpha   90.00
_cell.angle_beta   90.00
_cell.angle_gamma   90.00
#
_symmetry.space_group_name_H-M   'P 1'
#
loop_
_entity.id
_entity.type
_entity.pdbx_description
1 polymer ?
#
loop_
_entity_poly.entity_id
_entity_poly.type
_entity_poly.pdbx_seq_one_letter_code
_entity_poly.pdbx_strand_id
1 'polypeptide(L)' 'MNYQQLAKSILATSLHIPEDSIKMSHTIDDLKDIDSVDFAHIVAEIEKVSKKQIPIEELLTLDSVEKLVNILEKNA' A
#
# COMPACT_ATOMS: atom_id res chain seq x y z
N MET A 1 11.99 11.37 -0.55
CA MET A 1 10.76 11.01 -1.26
C MET A 1 9.61 11.07 -0.26
N ASN A 2 8.39 11.49 -0.63
CA ASN A 2 7.28 11.53 0.31
C ASN A 2 6.54 10.17 0.29
N TYR A 3 6.99 9.24 1.13
CA TYR A 3 6.45 7.88 1.18
C TYR A 3 5.03 7.82 1.72
N GLN A 4 4.63 8.76 2.57
CA GLN A 4 3.25 8.88 3.04
C GLN A 4 2.30 9.18 1.88
N GLN A 5 2.63 10.18 1.07
CA GLN A 5 1.84 10.50 -0.12
C GLN A 5 1.81 9.32 -1.10
N LEU A 6 2.96 8.67 -1.28
CA LEU A 6 3.06 7.52 -2.18
C LEU A 6 2.18 6.34 -1.72
N ALA A 7 2.22 5.99 -0.43
CA ALA A 7 1.40 4.93 0.14
C ALA A 7 -0.09 5.22 -0.08
N LYS A 8 -0.52 6.45 0.17
CA LYS A 8 -1.90 6.88 -0.10
C LYS A 8 -2.26 6.78 -1.57
N SER A 9 -1.38 7.23 -2.47
CA SER A 9 -1.61 7.18 -3.92
C SER A 9 -1.71 5.74 -4.45
N ILE A 10 -0.87 4.83 -3.95
CA ILE A 10 -0.94 3.40 -4.27
C ILE A 10 -2.30 2.84 -3.83
N LEU A 11 -2.68 3.03 -2.57
CA LEU A 11 -3.94 2.52 -2.03
C LEU A 11 -5.16 3.13 -2.73
N ALA A 12 -5.15 4.43 -3.02
CA ALA A 12 -6.21 5.11 -3.76
C ALA A 12 -6.41 4.50 -5.15
N THR A 13 -5.30 4.24 -5.86
CA THR A 13 -5.32 3.66 -7.20
C THR A 13 -5.76 2.19 -7.16
N SER A 14 -5.18 1.39 -6.27
CA SER A 14 -5.47 -0.05 -6.21
C SER A 14 -6.89 -0.32 -5.71
N LEU A 15 -7.39 0.44 -4.73
CA LEU A 15 -8.70 0.24 -4.12
C LEU A 15 -9.81 1.06 -4.76
N HIS A 16 -9.49 1.91 -5.74
CA HIS A 16 -10.43 2.81 -6.41
C HIS A 16 -11.18 3.73 -5.43
N ILE A 17 -10.45 4.25 -4.42
CA ILE A 17 -10.98 5.17 -3.41
C ILE A 17 -10.29 6.54 -3.49
N PRO A 18 -10.93 7.63 -3.06
CA PRO A 18 -10.31 8.95 -3.04
C PRO A 18 -9.08 9.01 -2.13
N GLU A 19 -7.96 9.54 -2.61
CA GLU A 19 -6.73 9.67 -1.81
C GLU A 19 -6.94 10.49 -0.53
N ASP A 20 -7.79 11.53 -0.61
CA ASP A 20 -8.11 12.42 0.50
C ASP A 20 -8.89 11.72 1.63
N SER A 21 -9.52 10.58 1.37
CA SER A 21 -10.19 9.79 2.42
C SER A 21 -9.21 8.91 3.22
N ILE A 22 -7.97 8.74 2.73
CA ILE A 22 -6.98 7.86 3.34
C ILE A 22 -6.17 8.60 4.41
N LYS A 23 -6.32 8.15 5.65
CA LYS A 23 -5.55 8.64 6.80
C LYS A 23 -4.44 7.66 7.15
N MET A 24 -3.34 8.18 7.69
CA MET A 24 -2.21 7.35 8.14
C MET A 24 -2.63 6.34 9.22
N SER A 25 -3.58 6.72 10.07
CA SER A 25 -4.10 5.89 11.14
C SER A 25 -5.07 4.80 10.68
N HIS A 26 -5.42 4.73 9.39
CA HIS A 26 -6.31 3.68 8.89
C HIS A 26 -5.57 2.35 8.81
N THR A 27 -6.26 1.31 9.27
CA THR A 27 -5.97 -0.06 8.84
C THR A 27 -6.44 -0.23 7.40
N ILE A 28 -5.97 -1.30 6.76
CA ILE A 28 -6.43 -1.67 5.43
C ILE A 28 -7.93 -1.98 5.43
N ASP A 29 -8.41 -2.67 6.45
CA ASP A 29 -9.83 -3.03 6.63
C ASP A 29 -10.73 -1.78 6.82
N ASP A 30 -10.21 -0.68 7.36
CA ASP A 30 -10.95 0.59 7.47
C ASP A 30 -11.22 1.24 6.10
N LEU A 31 -10.43 0.92 5.07
CA LEU A 31 -10.54 1.51 3.74
C LEU A 31 -11.57 0.76 2.89
N LYS A 32 -11.45 -0.56 2.86
CA LYS A 32 -12.27 -1.48 2.06
C LYS A 32 -11.94 -2.92 2.48
N ASP A 33 -12.92 -3.81 2.40
CA ASP A 33 -12.63 -5.25 2.37
C ASP A 33 -11.78 -5.58 1.12
N ILE A 34 -10.52 -5.95 1.36
CA ILE A 34 -9.57 -6.31 0.31
C ILE A 34 -9.77 -7.77 -0.10
N ASP A 35 -9.91 -8.00 -1.40
CA ASP A 35 -9.83 -9.34 -1.98
C ASP A 35 -8.43 -9.66 -2.53
N SER A 36 -8.24 -10.89 -3.00
CA SER A 36 -6.95 -11.33 -3.56
C SER A 36 -6.52 -10.54 -4.81
N VAL A 37 -7.46 -9.97 -5.55
CA VAL A 37 -7.18 -9.17 -6.76
C VAL A 37 -6.71 -7.78 -6.37
N ASP A 38 -7.38 -7.14 -5.43
CA ASP A 38 -6.97 -5.87 -4.82
C ASP A 38 -5.56 -5.98 -4.23
N PHE A 39 -5.29 -7.05 -3.48
CA PHE A 39 -3.95 -7.31 -2.94
C PHE A 39 -2.89 -7.45 -4.05
N ALA A 40 -3.18 -8.21 -5.11
CA ALA A 40 -2.26 -8.35 -6.24
C ALA A 40 -1.96 -7.00 -6.93
N HIS A 41 -2.97 -6.13 -7.06
CA HIS A 41 -2.77 -4.77 -7.60
C HIS A 41 -1.91 -3.90 -6.69
N ILE A 42 -2.10 -3.96 -5.37
CA ILE A 42 -1.25 -3.25 -4.40
C ILE A 42 0.20 -3.70 -4.54
N VAL A 43 0.44 -5.03 -4.55
CA VAL A 43 1.77 -5.60 -4.72
C VAL A 43 2.43 -5.10 -6.01
N ALA A 44 1.71 -5.17 -7.15
CA ALA A 44 2.24 -4.73 -8.44
C ALA A 44 2.64 -3.24 -8.45
N GLU A 45 1.84 -2.36 -7.85
CA GLU A 45 2.17 -0.93 -7.77
C GLU A 45 3.34 -0.67 -6.81
N ILE A 46 3.43 -1.37 -5.68
CA ILE A 46 4.57 -1.29 -4.77
C ILE A 46 5.88 -1.67 -5.48
N GLU A 47 5.89 -2.81 -6.18
CA GLU A 47 7.09 -3.30 -6.88
C GLU A 47 7.49 -2.39 -8.04
N LYS A 48 6.51 -1.85 -8.77
CA LYS A 48 6.71 -0.88 -9.85
C LYS A 48 7.38 0.40 -9.34
N VAL A 49 6.98 0.90 -8.17
CA VAL A 49 7.60 2.10 -7.60
C VAL A 49 8.96 1.79 -6.97
N SER A 50 9.09 0.65 -6.28
CA SER A 50 10.33 0.22 -5.64
C SER A 50 11.37 -0.33 -6.62
N LYS A 51 10.98 -0.55 -7.89
CA LYS A 51 11.82 -1.11 -8.97
C LYS A 51 12.47 -2.45 -8.62
N LYS A 52 11.87 -3.20 -7.70
CA LYS A 52 12.34 -4.51 -7.25
C LYS A 52 11.18 -5.32 -6.72
N GLN A 53 11.34 -6.64 -6.72
CA GLN A 53 10.40 -7.54 -6.07
C GLN A 53 10.56 -7.43 -4.55
N ILE A 54 9.44 -7.33 -3.85
CA ILE A 54 9.42 -7.33 -2.39
C ILE A 54 9.03 -8.73 -1.92
N PRO A 55 9.72 -9.31 -0.91
CA PRO A 55 9.35 -10.60 -0.35
C PRO A 55 7.88 -10.63 0.03
N ILE A 56 7.16 -11.67 -0.42
CA ILE A 56 5.72 -11.78 -0.21
C ILE A 56 5.37 -11.81 1.27
N GLU A 57 6.25 -12.36 2.11
CA GLU A 57 6.08 -12.40 3.57
C GLU A 57 6.00 -11.00 4.18
N GLU A 58 6.74 -10.04 3.63
CA GLU A 58 6.69 -8.64 4.07
C GLU A 58 5.37 -7.99 3.66
N LEU A 59 4.89 -8.26 2.45
CA LEU A 59 3.64 -7.75 1.91
C LEU A 59 2.42 -8.35 2.61
N LEU A 60 2.48 -9.62 3.03
CA LEU A 60 1.42 -10.28 3.79
C LEU A 60 1.25 -9.70 5.21
N THR A 61 2.24 -8.95 5.72
CA THR A 61 2.09 -8.22 6.99
C THR A 61 1.42 -6.85 6.82
N LEU A 62 1.02 -6.49 5.60
CA LEU A 62 0.37 -5.22 5.32
C LEU A 62 -1.03 -5.17 5.94
N ASP A 63 -1.15 -4.44 7.04
CA ASP A 63 -2.39 -4.29 7.82
C ASP A 63 -2.83 -2.81 7.96
N SER A 64 -1.98 -1.87 7.60
CA SER A 64 -2.20 -0.43 7.78
C SER A 64 -1.45 0.43 6.78
N VAL A 65 -1.91 1.68 6.63
CA VAL A 65 -1.26 2.68 5.77
C VAL A 65 0.16 2.98 6.26
N GLU A 66 0.38 3.04 7.57
CA GLU A 66 1.72 3.20 8.16
C GLU A 66 2.66 2.05 7.80
N LYS A 67 2.16 0.81 7.82
CA LYS A 67 2.98 -0.34 7.44
C LYS A 67 3.39 -0.30 5.97
N LEU A 68 2.49 0.15 5.08
CA LEU A 68 2.83 0.38 3.68
C LEU A 68 3.97 1.40 3.53
N VAL A 69 3.89 2.52 4.27
CA VAL A 69 4.96 3.52 4.28
C VAL A 69 6.29 2.90 4.72
N ASN A 70 6.29 2.12 5.79
CA ASN A 70 7.50 1.46 6.28
C ASN A 70 8.07 0.47 5.25
N ILE A 71 7.22 -0.30 4.56
CA ILE A 71 7.64 -1.21 3.49
C ILE A 71 8.30 -0.42 2.36
N LEU A 72 7.67 0.67 1.90
CA LEU A 72 8.20 1.52 0.84
C LEU A 72 9.53 2.19 1.26
N GLU A 73 9.62 2.69 2.49
CA GLU A 73 10.83 3.31 3.03
C GLU A 73 12.00 2.33 3.12
N LYS A 74 11.74 1.13 3.63
CA LYS A 74 12.73 0.05 3.73
C LYS A 74 13.19 -0.45 2.36
N ASN A 75 12.34 -0.30 1.34
CA ASN A 75 12.56 -0.87 0.02
C ASN A 75 12.89 0.13 -1.09
N ALA A 76 13.03 1.43 -0.77
CA ALA A 76 13.41 2.49 -1.69
C ALA A 76 14.85 2.38 -2.23
#